data_AF-A0A6P9AGA5-F1
#
_entry.id   AF-A0A6P9AGA5-F1
#
_cell.length_a   1.000
_cell.length_b   1.000
_cell.length_c   1.000
_cell.angle_alpha   90.00
_cell.angle_beta   90.00
_cell.angle_gamma   90.00
#
_symmetry.space_group_name_H-M   'P 1'
#
loop_
_entity.id
_entity.type
_entity.pdbx_description
1 polymer ?
#
loop_
_entity_poly.entity_id
_entity_poly.type
_entity_poly.pdbx_seq_one_letter_code
_entity_poly.pdbx_strand_id
1 'polypeptide(L)'
;MTGNYMWDPVTNLSFDIGMNPDSLRPLWWNGSEPLWVTMTKAKKKVSMYYWPGCEIEILGIRPNYCIPYENVPTDANFSNAVNNAIESLSNGAADMAAIYYERIDVEGHRFGPSSYQRKNAVKAVDNVLLRMSKLIKDKNLQNDLNVVFFSDHGMTDIDWMDKVIELKNCINMSDVIKVKDRGPVVSLWPEKGKENEIYNKLKNVPHMTVYRKEDIPDRFYYKKGKFVSPLTLVAEERWFIVESRESLPFWDNGTGKREAWQKGWHGYDNEFIDMRGIFFAYGPDFKSNFRAAPIRSVDVYNVMCKIAGIPPLPNNGSWSRVACMLKDNANLAPAFQWSSSVLGLILFSLFV
;
A
#
# COMPACT_ATOMS: atom_id res chain seq x y z
N MET A 1 2.56 7.50 -6.29
CA MET A 1 1.40 6.83 -6.92
C MET A 1 0.13 7.27 -6.20
N THR A 2 -0.98 7.45 -6.90
CA THR A 2 -2.26 7.96 -6.36
C THR A 2 -3.47 7.07 -6.71
N GLY A 3 -3.25 5.87 -7.23
CA GLY A 3 -4.33 4.94 -7.55
C GLY A 3 -3.80 3.68 -8.22
N ASN A 4 -4.63 2.64 -8.23
CA ASN A 4 -4.34 1.40 -8.94
C ASN A 4 -4.37 1.60 -10.46
N TYR A 5 -5.17 2.56 -10.93
CA TYR A 5 -5.21 2.98 -12.32
C TYR A 5 -4.88 4.47 -12.41
N MET A 6 -3.82 4.81 -13.14
CA MET A 6 -3.39 6.21 -13.34
C MET A 6 -3.12 6.49 -14.82
N TRP A 7 -3.17 7.77 -15.19
CA TRP A 7 -2.84 8.23 -16.54
C TRP A 7 -2.00 9.51 -16.46
N ASP A 8 -0.94 9.57 -17.25
CA ASP A 8 -0.16 10.79 -17.44
C ASP A 8 -0.58 11.43 -18.78
N PRO A 9 -1.35 12.54 -18.76
CA PRO A 9 -1.81 13.19 -19.99
C PRO A 9 -0.67 13.77 -20.83
N VAL A 10 0.51 14.02 -20.25
CA VAL A 10 1.64 14.61 -20.97
C VAL A 10 2.30 13.58 -21.88
N THR A 11 2.51 12.36 -21.37
CA THR A 11 3.15 11.28 -22.12
C THR A 11 2.15 10.31 -22.74
N ASN A 12 0.86 10.47 -22.43
CA ASN A 12 -0.22 9.55 -22.77
C ASN A 12 0.03 8.09 -22.31
N LEU A 13 0.75 7.92 -21.19
CA LEU A 13 1.05 6.61 -20.63
C LEU A 13 0.06 6.26 -19.53
N SER A 14 -0.22 4.97 -19.37
CA SER A 14 -1.10 4.45 -18.32
C SER A 14 -0.35 3.55 -17.35
N PHE A 15 -0.72 3.64 -16.08
CA PHE A 15 -0.45 2.62 -15.08
C PHE A 15 -1.76 1.88 -14.85
N ASP A 16 -1.84 0.60 -15.19
CA ASP A 16 -3.05 -0.21 -15.11
C ASP A 16 -2.82 -1.40 -14.17
N ILE A 17 -2.89 -1.11 -12.87
CA ILE A 17 -2.72 -2.03 -11.73
C ILE A 17 -1.47 -2.91 -11.81
N GLY A 18 -0.39 -2.37 -12.41
CA GLY A 18 0.86 -3.13 -12.58
C GLY A 18 0.87 -4.10 -13.76
N MET A 19 -0.25 -4.28 -14.47
CA MET A 19 -0.42 -5.35 -15.47
C MET A 19 0.09 -4.99 -16.86
N ASN A 20 0.06 -3.71 -17.24
CA ASN A 20 0.53 -3.27 -18.55
C ASN A 20 2.05 -2.96 -18.52
N PRO A 21 2.79 -3.12 -19.63
CA PRO A 21 4.24 -2.89 -19.66
C PRO A 21 4.68 -1.50 -19.21
N ASP A 22 3.86 -0.46 -19.44
CA ASP A 22 4.18 0.90 -19.01
C ASP A 22 4.10 1.08 -17.49
N SER A 23 3.43 0.20 -16.75
CA SER A 23 3.45 0.19 -15.29
C SER A 23 4.86 -0.04 -14.73
N LEU A 24 5.74 -0.67 -15.52
CA LEU A 24 7.12 -0.94 -15.11
C LEU A 24 8.02 0.30 -15.17
N ARG A 25 7.51 1.43 -15.69
CA ARG A 25 8.31 2.63 -15.91
C ARG A 25 8.59 3.38 -14.61
N PRO A 26 9.83 3.81 -14.35
CA PRO A 26 10.18 4.59 -13.17
C PRO A 26 9.36 5.88 -12.98
N LEU A 27 8.72 6.41 -14.05
CA LEU A 27 7.77 7.53 -14.01
C LEU A 27 6.76 7.43 -12.87
N TRP A 28 6.22 6.24 -12.61
CA TRP A 28 5.16 6.03 -11.60
C TRP A 28 5.72 5.93 -10.18
N TRP A 29 6.97 5.50 -10.05
CA TRP A 29 7.57 5.02 -8.81
C TRP A 29 8.58 6.01 -8.21
N ASN A 30 9.28 6.79 -9.03
CA ASN A 30 10.36 7.70 -8.62
C ASN A 30 9.89 8.95 -7.85
N GLY A 31 8.60 9.06 -7.52
CA GLY A 31 8.06 10.21 -6.77
C GLY A 31 8.60 10.30 -5.33
N SER A 32 8.94 9.16 -4.73
CA SER A 32 9.57 9.05 -3.40
C SER A 32 10.43 7.80 -3.33
N GLU A 33 11.48 7.81 -2.50
CA GLU A 33 12.33 6.64 -2.27
C GLU A 33 11.69 5.69 -1.24
N PRO A 34 11.40 4.42 -1.60
CA PRO A 34 10.87 3.45 -0.65
C PRO A 34 11.98 2.82 0.20
N LEU A 35 11.60 2.25 1.35
CA LEU A 35 12.55 1.74 2.35
C LEU A 35 13.58 0.75 1.78
N TRP A 36 13.17 -0.19 0.93
CA TRP A 36 14.11 -1.18 0.39
C TRP A 36 15.20 -0.54 -0.46
N VAL A 37 14.89 0.55 -1.19
CA VAL A 37 15.89 1.31 -1.95
C VAL A 37 16.88 1.97 -1.01
N THR A 38 16.40 2.61 0.07
CA THR A 38 17.27 3.21 1.10
C THR A 38 18.17 2.16 1.74
N MET A 39 17.63 0.97 2.06
CA MET A 39 18.40 -0.14 2.62
C MET A 39 19.48 -0.64 1.65
N THR A 40 19.15 -0.86 0.38
CA THR A 40 20.11 -1.30 -0.63
C THR A 40 21.20 -0.24 -0.87
N LYS A 41 20.85 1.06 -0.88
CA LYS A 41 21.83 2.16 -0.93
C LYS A 41 22.77 2.15 0.28
N ALA A 42 22.25 1.83 1.45
CA ALA A 42 23.00 1.62 2.68
C ALA A 42 23.74 0.26 2.75
N LYS A 43 23.87 -0.45 1.61
CA LYS A 43 24.56 -1.74 1.46
C LYS A 43 23.95 -2.90 2.27
N LYS A 44 22.72 -2.75 2.74
CA LYS A 44 21.93 -3.86 3.29
C LYS A 44 21.34 -4.70 2.16
N LYS A 45 21.26 -6.01 2.39
CA LYS A 45 20.71 -6.98 1.45
C LYS A 45 19.20 -7.09 1.64
N VAL A 46 18.43 -6.96 0.55
CA VAL A 46 16.97 -7.04 0.59
C VAL A 46 16.46 -8.17 -0.30
N SER A 47 15.65 -9.04 0.29
CA SER A 47 14.88 -10.09 -0.41
C SER A 47 13.40 -9.76 -0.40
N MET A 48 12.73 -9.83 -1.55
CA MET A 48 11.30 -9.52 -1.68
C MET A 48 10.58 -10.68 -2.38
N TYR A 49 9.43 -11.08 -1.84
CA TYR A 49 8.64 -12.20 -2.32
C TYR A 49 7.24 -11.72 -2.66
N TYR A 50 6.92 -11.69 -3.96
CA TYR A 50 5.63 -11.28 -4.53
C TYR A 50 5.24 -9.82 -4.23
N TRP A 51 6.16 -9.00 -3.71
CA TRP A 51 5.88 -7.63 -3.32
C TRP A 51 5.71 -6.76 -4.56
N PRO A 52 4.52 -6.18 -4.83
CA PRO A 52 4.31 -5.34 -6.01
C PRO A 52 5.28 -4.16 -6.02
N GLY A 53 6.09 -4.05 -7.07
CA GLY A 53 7.14 -3.03 -7.19
C GLY A 53 8.56 -3.54 -6.96
N CYS A 54 8.77 -4.78 -6.48
CA CYS A 54 10.15 -5.31 -6.32
C CYS A 54 10.84 -5.55 -7.67
N GLU A 55 10.05 -5.79 -8.71
CA GLU A 55 10.47 -6.00 -10.09
C GLU A 55 10.86 -4.70 -10.82
N ILE A 56 10.67 -3.56 -10.16
CA ILE A 56 10.92 -2.23 -10.71
C ILE A 56 12.30 -1.73 -10.31
N GLU A 57 12.99 -1.10 -11.26
CA GLU A 57 14.15 -0.28 -10.95
C GLU A 57 13.70 1.11 -10.49
N ILE A 58 13.67 1.31 -9.17
CA ILE A 58 13.24 2.58 -8.58
C ILE A 58 14.48 3.39 -8.24
N LEU A 59 14.57 4.60 -8.80
CA LEU A 59 15.71 5.50 -8.63
C LEU A 59 17.06 4.84 -8.97
N GLY A 60 17.07 3.97 -9.99
CA GLY A 60 18.26 3.23 -10.44
C GLY A 60 18.65 2.03 -9.56
N ILE A 61 17.81 1.64 -8.60
CA ILE A 61 18.10 0.60 -7.62
C ILE A 61 17.08 -0.55 -7.72
N ARG A 62 17.58 -1.78 -7.60
CA ARG A 62 16.80 -3.02 -7.49
C ARG A 62 17.14 -3.72 -6.17
N PRO A 63 16.20 -4.48 -5.57
CA PRO A 63 16.52 -5.33 -4.42
C PRO A 63 17.52 -6.43 -4.82
N ASN A 64 18.19 -7.03 -3.84
CA ASN A 64 19.15 -8.11 -4.07
C ASN A 64 18.48 -9.39 -4.59
N TYR A 65 17.23 -9.61 -4.18
CA TYR A 65 16.41 -10.72 -4.63
C TYR A 65 14.94 -10.29 -4.73
N CYS A 66 14.25 -10.65 -5.81
CA CYS A 66 12.84 -10.40 -6.03
C CYS A 66 12.21 -11.61 -6.71
N ILE A 67 11.15 -12.16 -6.11
CA ILE A 67 10.18 -12.98 -6.84
C ILE A 67 9.06 -12.03 -7.25
N PRO A 68 8.87 -11.75 -8.55
CA PRO A 68 7.83 -10.82 -9.00
C PRO A 68 6.44 -11.38 -8.69
N TYR A 69 5.47 -10.48 -8.55
CA TYR A 69 4.06 -10.85 -8.53
C TYR A 69 3.61 -11.13 -9.98
N GLU A 70 3.16 -12.35 -10.26
CA GLU A 70 2.61 -12.73 -11.57
C GLU A 70 1.13 -13.14 -11.48
N ASN A 71 0.79 -13.87 -10.42
CA ASN A 71 -0.55 -14.35 -10.12
C ASN A 71 -0.74 -14.34 -8.60
N VAL A 72 -2.00 -14.38 -8.15
CA VAL A 72 -2.37 -14.49 -6.73
C VAL A 72 -1.58 -15.63 -6.07
N PRO A 73 -0.69 -15.34 -5.10
CA PRO A 73 0.10 -16.37 -4.43
C PRO A 73 -0.79 -17.36 -3.67
N THR A 74 -0.57 -18.65 -3.88
CA THR A 74 -1.28 -19.70 -3.12
C THR A 74 -0.77 -19.79 -1.68
N ASP A 75 -1.51 -20.50 -0.81
CA ASP A 75 -1.08 -20.77 0.57
C ASP A 75 0.28 -21.50 0.62
N ALA A 76 0.54 -22.36 -0.37
CA ALA A 76 1.84 -23.04 -0.51
C ALA A 76 2.94 -22.06 -0.93
N ASN A 77 2.66 -21.13 -1.85
CA ASN A 77 3.61 -20.07 -2.21
C ASN A 77 3.95 -19.20 -1.00
N PHE A 78 2.95 -18.80 -0.21
CA PHE A 78 3.16 -18.01 1.00
C PHE A 78 3.99 -18.78 2.03
N SER A 79 3.65 -20.05 2.30
CA SER A 79 4.43 -20.89 3.22
C SER A 79 5.89 -21.05 2.76
N ASN A 80 6.12 -21.22 1.46
CA ASN A 80 7.47 -21.34 0.91
C ASN A 80 8.24 -20.02 0.98
N ALA A 81 7.59 -18.89 0.68
CA ALA A 81 8.20 -17.56 0.81
C ALA A 81 8.62 -17.27 2.25
N VAL A 82 7.78 -17.62 3.24
CA VAL A 82 8.11 -17.47 4.66
C VAL A 82 9.32 -18.32 5.05
N ASN A 83 9.36 -19.58 4.62
CA ASN A 83 10.52 -20.46 4.88
C ASN A 83 11.81 -19.91 4.23
N ASN A 84 11.74 -19.50 2.97
CA ASN A 84 12.87 -18.97 2.22
C ASN A 84 13.37 -17.64 2.79
N ALA A 85 12.45 -16.77 3.23
CA ALA A 85 12.77 -15.52 3.88
C ALA A 85 13.55 -15.75 5.18
N ILE A 86 13.04 -16.63 6.06
CA ILE A 86 13.73 -16.98 7.30
C ILE A 86 15.11 -17.61 7.01
N GLU A 87 15.22 -18.48 6.02
CA GLU A 87 16.52 -19.06 5.63
C GLU A 87 17.49 -17.97 5.17
N SER A 88 17.03 -17.02 4.33
CA SER A 88 17.87 -15.93 3.82
C SER A 88 18.34 -14.97 4.92
N LEU A 89 17.51 -14.75 5.93
CA LEU A 89 17.87 -13.96 7.12
C LEU A 89 18.88 -14.75 7.98
N SER A 90 18.63 -16.05 8.18
CA SER A 90 19.47 -16.92 9.01
C SER A 90 20.89 -17.10 8.48
N ASN A 91 21.08 -17.12 7.16
CA ASN A 91 22.38 -17.32 6.53
C ASN A 91 23.07 -16.01 6.08
N GLY A 92 22.47 -14.85 6.41
CA GLY A 92 23.02 -13.53 6.05
C GLY A 92 22.95 -13.18 4.57
N ALA A 93 22.14 -13.90 3.78
CA ALA A 93 21.82 -13.52 2.41
C ALA A 93 20.88 -12.30 2.35
N ALA A 94 20.14 -12.01 3.42
CA ALA A 94 19.28 -10.83 3.56
C ALA A 94 19.42 -10.18 4.95
N ASP A 95 19.34 -8.85 4.98
CA ASP A 95 19.12 -8.05 6.20
C ASP A 95 17.63 -7.70 6.38
N MET A 96 16.85 -7.72 5.30
CA MET A 96 15.39 -7.59 5.30
C MET A 96 14.79 -8.56 4.29
N ALA A 97 13.71 -9.24 4.71
CA ALA A 97 12.84 -10.00 3.82
C ALA A 97 11.42 -9.43 3.88
N ALA A 98 10.83 -9.12 2.72
CA ALA A 98 9.45 -8.63 2.60
C ALA A 98 8.61 -9.62 1.79
N ILE A 99 7.43 -9.97 2.29
CA ILE A 99 6.55 -10.97 1.68
C ILE A 99 5.16 -10.37 1.52
N TYR A 100 4.58 -10.50 0.33
CA TYR A 100 3.21 -10.12 0.03
C TYR A 100 2.31 -11.36 -0.13
N TYR A 101 1.06 -11.24 0.31
CA TYR A 101 0.04 -12.29 0.20
C TYR A 101 -1.34 -11.67 0.04
N GLU A 102 -2.12 -12.17 -0.91
CA GLU A 102 -3.32 -11.49 -1.40
C GLU A 102 -4.61 -12.28 -1.15
N ARG A 103 -4.55 -13.59 -0.89
CA ARG A 103 -5.76 -14.44 -0.95
C ARG A 103 -6.88 -13.99 0.00
N ILE A 104 -6.55 -13.40 1.16
CA ILE A 104 -7.57 -12.84 2.07
C ILE A 104 -8.39 -11.76 1.37
N ASP A 105 -7.74 -10.89 0.61
CA ASP A 105 -8.38 -9.84 -0.19
C ASP A 105 -9.22 -10.44 -1.31
N VAL A 106 -8.67 -11.41 -2.06
CA VAL A 106 -9.40 -12.13 -3.12
C VAL A 106 -10.69 -12.76 -2.61
N GLU A 107 -10.64 -13.51 -1.49
CA GLU A 107 -11.84 -14.11 -0.92
C GLU A 107 -12.81 -13.07 -0.34
N GLY A 108 -12.27 -11.96 0.18
CA GLY A 108 -13.05 -10.81 0.63
C GLY A 108 -13.85 -10.16 -0.50
N HIS A 109 -13.21 -9.96 -1.65
CA HIS A 109 -13.88 -9.49 -2.87
C HIS A 109 -14.95 -10.44 -3.36
N ARG A 110 -14.58 -11.72 -3.57
CA ARG A 110 -15.46 -12.71 -4.21
C ARG A 110 -16.67 -13.08 -3.37
N PHE A 111 -16.50 -13.19 -2.06
CA PHE A 111 -17.52 -13.75 -1.16
C PHE A 111 -17.98 -12.80 -0.05
N GLY A 112 -17.32 -11.65 0.12
CA GLY A 112 -17.65 -10.64 1.12
C GLY A 112 -16.80 -10.78 2.40
N PRO A 113 -16.60 -9.67 3.14
CA PRO A 113 -15.74 -9.63 4.33
C PRO A 113 -16.21 -10.57 5.46
N SER A 114 -17.48 -10.94 5.55
CA SER A 114 -17.99 -11.84 6.61
C SER A 114 -18.03 -13.34 6.24
N SER A 115 -17.61 -13.68 5.03
CA SER A 115 -17.75 -15.02 4.45
C SER A 115 -16.91 -16.11 5.11
N TYR A 116 -17.34 -17.37 4.91
CA TYR A 116 -16.58 -18.55 5.34
C TYR A 116 -15.25 -18.69 4.58
N GLN A 117 -15.25 -18.37 3.28
CA GLN A 117 -14.09 -18.42 2.40
C GLN A 117 -12.97 -17.48 2.88
N ARG A 118 -13.32 -16.22 3.17
CA ARG A 118 -12.37 -15.24 3.73
C ARG A 118 -11.88 -15.68 5.11
N LYS A 119 -12.76 -16.20 5.98
CA LYS A 119 -12.34 -16.77 7.28
C LYS A 119 -11.35 -17.94 7.11
N ASN A 120 -11.52 -18.78 6.10
CA ASN A 120 -10.59 -19.87 5.81
C ASN A 120 -9.25 -19.39 5.27
N ALA A 121 -9.22 -18.35 4.43
CA ALA A 121 -7.97 -17.72 4.01
C ALA A 121 -7.17 -17.17 5.21
N VAL A 122 -7.86 -16.53 6.17
CA VAL A 122 -7.23 -16.09 7.42
C VAL A 122 -6.67 -17.27 8.24
N LYS A 123 -7.43 -18.36 8.38
CA LYS A 123 -6.94 -19.58 9.06
C LYS A 123 -5.71 -20.19 8.39
N ALA A 124 -5.64 -20.14 7.06
CA ALA A 124 -4.47 -20.63 6.33
C ALA A 124 -3.21 -19.79 6.64
N VAL A 125 -3.33 -18.46 6.69
CA VAL A 125 -2.25 -17.56 7.11
C VAL A 125 -1.84 -17.84 8.56
N ASP A 126 -2.80 -17.98 9.48
CA ASP A 126 -2.54 -18.27 10.90
C ASP A 126 -1.70 -19.55 11.07
N ASN A 127 -2.03 -20.62 10.34
CA ASN A 127 -1.25 -21.86 10.34
C ASN A 127 0.20 -21.66 9.85
N VAL A 128 0.42 -20.79 8.86
CA VAL A 128 1.77 -20.46 8.38
C VAL A 128 2.53 -19.65 9.44
N LEU A 129 1.87 -18.70 10.12
CA LEU A 129 2.49 -17.92 11.20
C LEU A 129 2.88 -18.80 12.40
N LEU A 130 2.07 -19.81 12.74
CA LEU A 130 2.43 -20.80 13.75
C LEU A 130 3.72 -21.54 13.38
N ARG A 131 3.85 -22.00 12.12
CA ARG A 131 5.05 -22.68 11.62
C ARG A 131 6.26 -21.74 11.56
N MET A 132 6.05 -20.51 11.11
CA MET A 132 7.07 -19.46 11.10
C MET A 132 7.65 -19.23 12.49
N SER A 133 6.78 -19.15 13.50
CA SER A 133 7.23 -18.96 14.89
C SER A 133 8.15 -20.08 15.35
N LYS A 134 7.82 -21.35 15.02
CA LYS A 134 8.66 -22.52 15.29
C LYS A 134 9.98 -22.45 14.54
N LEU A 135 9.96 -22.15 13.24
CA LEU A 135 11.15 -22.07 12.40
C LEU A 135 12.14 -21.02 12.91
N ILE A 136 11.65 -19.88 13.39
CA ILE A 136 12.49 -18.83 14.01
C ILE A 136 13.17 -19.34 15.29
N LYS A 137 12.50 -20.20 16.07
CA LYS A 137 13.14 -20.87 17.22
C LYS A 137 14.20 -21.87 16.77
N ASP A 138 13.86 -22.73 15.83
CA ASP A 138 14.73 -23.81 15.35
C ASP A 138 16.00 -23.26 14.67
N LYS A 139 15.93 -22.04 14.09
CA LYS A 139 17.05 -21.30 13.50
C LYS A 139 17.76 -20.36 14.49
N ASN A 140 17.40 -20.36 15.76
CA ASN A 140 17.96 -19.49 16.82
C ASN A 140 17.86 -17.98 16.54
N LEU A 141 16.83 -17.54 15.79
CA LEU A 141 16.66 -16.13 15.39
C LEU A 141 15.85 -15.28 16.38
N GLN A 142 15.39 -15.86 17.50
CA GLN A 142 14.45 -15.20 18.42
C GLN A 142 14.97 -13.86 18.99
N ASN A 143 16.29 -13.73 19.14
CA ASN A 143 16.92 -12.55 19.71
C ASN A 143 17.44 -11.57 18.65
N ASP A 144 17.44 -11.95 17.38
CA ASP A 144 18.07 -11.22 16.28
C ASP A 144 17.09 -10.85 15.15
N LEU A 145 15.83 -11.31 15.23
CA LEU A 145 14.81 -11.05 14.22
C LEU A 145 13.59 -10.36 14.81
N ASN A 146 13.28 -9.19 14.25
CA ASN A 146 11.97 -8.56 14.38
C ASN A 146 11.09 -8.92 13.17
N VAL A 147 9.81 -9.18 13.43
CA VAL A 147 8.82 -9.44 12.39
C VAL A 147 7.67 -8.45 12.54
N VAL A 148 7.31 -7.81 11.43
CA VAL A 148 6.23 -6.82 11.34
C VAL A 148 5.21 -7.30 10.33
N PHE A 149 3.94 -7.22 10.70
CA PHE A 149 2.79 -7.54 9.87
C PHE A 149 1.88 -6.32 9.79
N PHE A 150 1.42 -6.02 8.58
CA PHE A 150 0.41 -5.00 8.35
C PHE A 150 -0.42 -5.35 7.12
N SER A 151 -1.59 -4.72 7.01
CA SER A 151 -2.34 -4.67 5.75
C SER A 151 -2.36 -3.23 5.23
N ASP A 152 -2.56 -3.12 3.93
CA ASP A 152 -2.75 -1.87 3.20
C ASP A 152 -4.12 -1.24 3.47
N HIS A 153 -5.17 -2.05 3.59
CA HIS A 153 -6.53 -1.60 3.92
C HIS A 153 -7.38 -2.71 4.58
N GLY A 154 -8.65 -2.39 4.83
CA GLY A 154 -9.71 -3.33 5.18
C GLY A 154 -10.61 -3.69 3.98
N MET A 155 -11.88 -4.05 4.24
CA MET A 155 -12.84 -4.53 3.24
C MET A 155 -14.28 -4.34 3.76
N THR A 156 -15.19 -3.80 2.94
CA THR A 156 -16.64 -3.70 3.23
C THR A 156 -17.45 -4.52 2.23
N ASP A 157 -18.68 -4.89 2.60
CA ASP A 157 -19.65 -5.46 1.66
C ASP A 157 -20.01 -4.44 0.56
N ILE A 158 -20.41 -4.94 -0.61
CA ILE A 158 -21.03 -4.16 -1.70
C ILE A 158 -22.32 -4.82 -2.16
N ASP A 159 -23.26 -4.02 -2.67
CA ASP A 159 -24.59 -4.48 -3.03
C ASP A 159 -24.86 -4.30 -4.54
N TRP A 160 -24.23 -5.13 -5.37
CA TRP A 160 -24.60 -5.19 -6.80
C TRP A 160 -25.96 -5.89 -6.95
N MET A 161 -26.88 -5.43 -7.82
CA MET A 161 -26.81 -4.25 -8.70
C MET A 161 -27.51 -3.01 -8.13
N ASP A 162 -28.04 -3.09 -6.91
CA ASP A 162 -28.87 -2.03 -6.31
C ASP A 162 -28.06 -0.75 -6.00
N LYS A 163 -26.78 -0.91 -5.67
CA LYS A 163 -25.85 0.19 -5.34
C LYS A 163 -24.76 0.39 -6.40
N VAL A 164 -25.17 0.43 -7.67
CA VAL A 164 -24.28 0.70 -8.80
C VAL A 164 -24.65 2.02 -9.46
N ILE A 165 -23.67 2.91 -9.60
CA ILE A 165 -23.78 4.18 -10.32
C ILE A 165 -23.18 3.99 -11.71
N GLU A 166 -23.99 4.17 -12.76
CA GLU A 166 -23.56 4.07 -14.16
C GLU A 166 -23.37 5.46 -14.76
N LEU A 167 -22.12 5.85 -15.04
CA LEU A 167 -21.79 7.17 -15.58
C LEU A 167 -22.44 7.43 -16.95
N LYS A 168 -22.64 6.38 -17.78
CA LYS A 168 -23.35 6.50 -19.07
C LYS A 168 -24.79 7.01 -18.94
N ASN A 169 -25.41 6.85 -17.77
CA ASN A 169 -26.76 7.34 -17.48
C ASN A 169 -26.77 8.78 -16.93
N CYS A 170 -25.60 9.30 -16.50
CA CYS A 170 -25.47 10.61 -15.87
C CYS A 170 -24.87 11.66 -16.80
N ILE A 171 -23.94 11.26 -17.68
CA ILE A 171 -23.21 12.13 -18.59
C ILE A 171 -23.05 11.49 -19.97
N ASN A 172 -22.75 12.29 -20.98
CA ASN A 172 -22.38 11.78 -22.28
C ASN A 172 -20.92 11.30 -22.24
N MET A 173 -20.70 9.99 -22.36
CA MET A 173 -19.35 9.42 -22.28
C MET A 173 -18.44 9.86 -23.43
N SER A 174 -18.98 10.35 -24.56
CA SER A 174 -18.15 10.93 -25.63
C SER A 174 -17.48 12.26 -25.23
N ASP A 175 -17.90 12.88 -24.13
CA ASP A 175 -17.32 14.11 -23.59
C ASP A 175 -16.17 13.82 -22.59
N VAL A 176 -15.73 12.56 -22.46
CA VAL A 176 -14.69 12.11 -21.54
C VAL A 176 -13.54 11.48 -22.32
N ILE A 177 -12.32 12.04 -22.16
CA ILE A 177 -11.09 11.54 -22.80
C ILE A 177 -10.62 10.24 -22.16
N LYS A 178 -10.65 10.19 -20.82
CA LYS A 178 -10.13 9.07 -20.05
C LYS A 178 -10.90 8.86 -18.77
N VAL A 179 -11.18 7.59 -18.49
CA VAL A 179 -11.62 7.08 -17.18
C VAL A 179 -10.51 6.18 -16.65
N LYS A 180 -10.21 6.31 -15.36
CA LYS A 180 -9.33 5.37 -14.66
C LYS A 180 -10.02 4.86 -13.41
N ASP A 181 -9.85 3.55 -13.23
CA ASP A 181 -10.47 2.73 -12.18
C ASP A 181 -11.99 2.55 -12.32
N ARG A 182 -12.52 1.66 -11.51
CA ARG A 182 -13.94 1.37 -11.30
C ARG A 182 -14.15 1.05 -9.82
N GLY A 183 -15.25 1.50 -9.23
CA GLY A 183 -15.59 1.22 -7.84
C GLY A 183 -15.66 2.48 -6.98
N PRO A 184 -14.99 2.52 -5.81
CA PRO A 184 -15.17 3.62 -4.86
C PRO A 184 -14.55 4.94 -5.28
N VAL A 185 -13.41 4.90 -5.98
CA VAL A 185 -12.70 6.12 -6.42
C VAL A 185 -12.43 6.00 -7.91
N VAL A 186 -13.03 6.89 -8.69
CA VAL A 186 -12.90 6.91 -10.16
C VAL A 186 -12.33 8.24 -10.60
N SER A 187 -11.30 8.20 -11.43
CA SER A 187 -10.65 9.39 -11.99
C SER A 187 -11.16 9.67 -13.40
N LEU A 188 -11.56 10.92 -13.65
CA LEU A 188 -12.15 11.36 -14.92
C LEU A 188 -11.37 12.54 -15.52
N TRP A 189 -11.06 12.44 -16.83
CA TRP A 189 -10.51 13.52 -17.64
C TRP A 189 -11.51 13.93 -18.71
N PRO A 190 -12.23 15.04 -18.51
CA PRO A 190 -13.15 15.62 -19.49
C PRO A 190 -12.45 16.08 -20.78
N GLU A 191 -13.20 16.10 -21.87
CA GLU A 191 -12.83 16.82 -23.09
C GLU A 191 -12.66 18.32 -22.84
N LYS A 192 -11.88 19.00 -23.71
CA LYS A 192 -11.62 20.43 -23.56
C LYS A 192 -12.93 21.23 -23.58
N GLY A 193 -13.19 21.97 -22.51
CA GLY A 193 -14.40 22.78 -22.35
C GLY A 193 -15.60 22.03 -21.75
N LYS A 194 -15.49 20.72 -21.51
CA LYS A 194 -16.58 19.88 -20.96
C LYS A 194 -16.56 19.69 -19.45
N GLU A 195 -15.47 20.06 -18.78
CA GLU A 195 -15.29 19.85 -17.34
C GLU A 195 -16.42 20.45 -16.49
N ASN A 196 -16.78 21.71 -16.70
CA ASN A 196 -17.86 22.37 -15.96
C ASN A 196 -19.23 21.72 -16.20
N GLU A 197 -19.50 21.28 -17.43
CA GLU A 197 -20.75 20.60 -17.79
C GLU A 197 -20.85 19.26 -17.06
N ILE A 198 -19.79 18.44 -17.14
CA ILE A 198 -19.72 17.13 -16.50
C ILE A 198 -19.81 17.26 -14.98
N TYR A 199 -19.02 18.17 -14.38
CA TYR A 199 -19.07 18.44 -12.94
C TYR A 199 -20.48 18.81 -12.48
N ASN A 200 -21.16 19.72 -13.18
CA ASN A 200 -22.50 20.15 -12.80
C ASN A 200 -23.57 19.07 -12.95
N LYS A 201 -23.40 18.11 -13.86
CA LYS A 201 -24.26 16.92 -13.97
C LYS A 201 -23.98 15.94 -12.83
N LEU A 202 -22.71 15.59 -12.61
CA LEU A 202 -22.30 14.58 -11.64
C LEU A 202 -22.51 15.02 -10.18
N LYS A 203 -22.43 16.31 -9.86
CA LYS A 203 -22.62 16.81 -8.48
C LYS A 203 -24.02 16.55 -7.91
N ASN A 204 -25.01 16.30 -8.77
CA ASN A 204 -26.38 16.02 -8.38
C ASN A 204 -26.67 14.52 -8.32
N VAL A 205 -25.71 13.66 -8.65
CA VAL A 205 -25.88 12.21 -8.57
C VAL A 205 -25.78 11.81 -7.10
N PRO A 206 -26.81 11.15 -6.54
CA PRO A 206 -26.77 10.72 -5.14
C PRO A 206 -25.72 9.62 -4.92
N HIS A 207 -25.30 9.46 -3.68
CA HIS A 207 -24.41 8.39 -3.22
C HIS A 207 -22.98 8.40 -3.79
N MET A 208 -22.58 9.52 -4.37
CA MET A 208 -21.18 9.83 -4.62
C MET A 208 -20.93 11.33 -4.48
N THR A 209 -19.68 11.69 -4.28
CA THR A 209 -19.22 13.08 -4.35
C THR A 209 -18.27 13.24 -5.53
N VAL A 210 -18.46 14.27 -6.34
CA VAL A 210 -17.48 14.69 -7.35
C VAL A 210 -16.66 15.85 -6.79
N TYR A 211 -15.34 15.67 -6.79
CA TYR A 211 -14.39 16.71 -6.43
C TYR A 211 -13.67 17.19 -7.68
N ARG A 212 -13.56 18.51 -7.83
CA ARG A 212 -12.45 19.08 -8.60
C ARG A 212 -11.17 18.86 -7.81
N LYS A 213 -10.03 18.79 -8.49
CA LYS A 213 -8.73 18.56 -7.85
C LYS A 213 -8.49 19.47 -6.64
N GLU A 214 -8.76 20.76 -6.76
CA GLU A 214 -8.58 21.75 -5.70
C GLU A 214 -9.52 21.56 -4.50
N ASP A 215 -10.72 21.02 -4.75
CA ASP A 215 -11.79 20.83 -3.75
C ASP A 215 -11.68 19.51 -2.99
N ILE A 216 -10.76 18.61 -3.39
CA ILE A 216 -10.52 17.35 -2.68
C ILE A 216 -10.13 17.66 -1.22
N PRO A 217 -10.74 16.99 -0.22
CA PRO A 217 -10.50 17.25 1.20
C PRO A 217 -9.01 17.13 1.57
N ASP A 218 -8.50 18.14 2.28
CA ASP A 218 -7.09 18.17 2.72
C ASP A 218 -6.70 16.96 3.58
N ARG A 219 -7.64 16.43 4.36
CA ARG A 219 -7.41 15.26 5.22
C ARG A 219 -7.05 13.98 4.45
N PHE A 220 -7.36 13.90 3.16
CA PHE A 220 -6.97 12.76 2.32
C PHE A 220 -5.48 12.81 1.94
N TYR A 221 -4.82 13.96 2.07
CA TYR A 221 -3.43 14.16 1.62
C TYR A 221 -3.19 13.72 0.17
N TYR A 222 -4.23 13.83 -0.67
CA TYR A 222 -4.27 13.25 -2.01
C TYR A 222 -4.07 14.29 -3.12
N LYS A 223 -4.74 15.45 -3.00
CA LYS A 223 -4.93 16.41 -4.10
C LYS A 223 -3.69 16.99 -4.75
N LYS A 224 -2.56 16.99 -4.03
CA LYS A 224 -1.28 17.48 -4.54
C LYS A 224 -0.56 16.46 -5.44
N GLY A 225 -1.09 15.24 -5.57
CA GLY A 225 -0.51 14.22 -6.43
C GLY A 225 -0.47 14.65 -7.90
N LYS A 226 0.66 14.35 -8.56
CA LYS A 226 0.90 14.69 -9.98
C LYS A 226 -0.18 14.09 -10.89
N PHE A 227 -0.57 12.83 -10.64
CA PHE A 227 -1.48 12.07 -11.49
C PHE A 227 -2.95 12.14 -11.07
N VAL A 228 -3.29 13.00 -10.10
CA VAL A 228 -4.68 13.26 -9.73
C VAL A 228 -5.40 13.93 -10.90
N SER A 229 -6.53 13.35 -11.28
CA SER A 229 -7.40 13.78 -12.38
C SER A 229 -8.08 15.13 -12.10
N PRO A 230 -8.56 15.83 -13.14
CA PRO A 230 -9.36 17.05 -12.97
C PRO A 230 -10.61 16.82 -12.12
N LEU A 231 -11.33 15.71 -12.38
CA LEU A 231 -12.51 15.30 -11.62
C LEU A 231 -12.27 13.93 -10.98
N THR A 232 -12.33 13.88 -9.65
CA THR A 232 -12.25 12.64 -8.87
C THR A 232 -13.62 12.34 -8.26
N LEU A 233 -14.17 11.18 -8.57
CA LEU A 233 -15.42 10.69 -8.01
C LEU A 233 -15.14 9.80 -6.81
N VAL A 234 -15.87 9.99 -5.72
CA VAL A 234 -15.76 9.18 -4.50
C VAL A 234 -17.16 8.70 -4.10
N ALA A 235 -17.38 7.39 -4.17
CA ALA A 235 -18.64 6.77 -3.79
C ALA A 235 -18.84 6.79 -2.26
N GLU A 236 -20.10 6.85 -1.82
CA GLU A 236 -20.46 6.50 -0.45
C GLU A 236 -20.15 5.01 -0.17
N GLU A 237 -19.99 4.64 1.10
CA GLU A 237 -19.68 3.26 1.48
C GLU A 237 -20.70 2.27 0.87
N ARG A 238 -20.19 1.13 0.38
CA ARG A 238 -20.95 0.06 -0.31
C ARG A 238 -21.46 0.40 -1.72
N TRP A 239 -21.33 1.65 -2.18
CA TRP A 239 -21.68 2.05 -3.55
C TRP A 239 -20.52 1.86 -4.52
N PHE A 240 -20.86 1.60 -5.79
CA PHE A 240 -19.86 1.25 -6.81
C PHE A 240 -20.07 2.06 -8.09
N ILE A 241 -19.04 2.79 -8.53
CA ILE A 241 -19.09 3.63 -9.74
C ILE A 241 -18.49 2.89 -10.93
N VAL A 242 -19.20 2.86 -12.04
CA VAL A 242 -18.75 2.29 -13.32
C VAL A 242 -19.18 3.16 -14.49
N GLU A 243 -18.50 3.01 -15.63
CA GLU A 243 -19.01 3.57 -16.89
C GLU A 243 -20.39 2.98 -17.23
N SER A 244 -20.50 1.66 -17.13
CA SER A 244 -21.71 0.89 -17.36
C SER A 244 -21.71 -0.43 -16.58
N ARG A 245 -22.88 -1.04 -16.34
CA ARG A 245 -22.97 -2.37 -15.69
C ARG A 245 -22.14 -3.44 -16.38
N GLU A 246 -22.04 -3.40 -17.71
CA GLU A 246 -21.26 -4.35 -18.49
C GLU A 246 -19.75 -4.26 -18.21
N SER A 247 -19.29 -3.13 -17.66
CA SER A 247 -17.90 -2.88 -17.29
C SER A 247 -17.57 -3.30 -15.85
N LEU A 248 -18.52 -3.83 -15.08
CA LEU A 248 -18.25 -4.29 -13.73
C LEU A 248 -17.17 -5.39 -13.71
N PRO A 249 -16.29 -5.43 -12.70
CA PRO A 249 -15.20 -6.40 -12.62
C PRO A 249 -15.72 -7.78 -12.16
N PHE A 250 -16.54 -8.41 -12.99
CA PHE A 250 -16.97 -9.79 -12.77
C PHE A 250 -15.77 -10.73 -12.73
N TRP A 251 -15.85 -11.76 -11.89
CA TRP A 251 -14.79 -12.76 -11.76
C TRP A 251 -15.24 -14.11 -12.35
N ASP A 252 -14.28 -14.96 -12.71
CA ASP A 252 -14.55 -16.32 -13.19
C ASP A 252 -14.66 -17.26 -12.00
N ASN A 253 -15.85 -17.83 -11.80
CA ASN A 253 -16.14 -18.79 -10.74
C ASN A 253 -15.91 -20.25 -11.16
N GLY A 254 -15.16 -20.48 -12.24
CA GLY A 254 -14.84 -21.81 -12.78
C GLY A 254 -15.77 -22.27 -13.90
N THR A 255 -16.61 -21.38 -14.44
CA THR A 255 -17.52 -21.66 -15.55
C THR A 255 -16.93 -21.26 -16.91
N GLY A 256 -15.74 -20.63 -16.91
CA GLY A 256 -15.06 -20.15 -18.12
C GLY A 256 -15.60 -18.82 -18.63
N LYS A 257 -16.53 -18.19 -17.91
CA LYS A 257 -17.01 -16.84 -18.16
C LYS A 257 -16.93 -15.99 -16.90
N ARG A 258 -16.57 -14.72 -17.07
CA ARG A 258 -16.56 -13.73 -15.99
C ARG A 258 -17.95 -13.15 -15.80
N GLU A 259 -18.78 -13.86 -15.06
CA GLU A 259 -20.17 -13.47 -14.78
C GLU A 259 -20.47 -13.37 -13.27
N ALA A 260 -19.55 -13.84 -12.41
CA ALA A 260 -19.76 -13.86 -10.98
C ALA A 260 -19.59 -12.46 -10.38
N TRP A 261 -20.52 -12.10 -9.49
CA TRP A 261 -20.55 -10.80 -8.85
C TRP A 261 -19.54 -10.72 -7.71
N GLN A 262 -19.00 -9.52 -7.52
CA GLN A 262 -18.23 -9.19 -6.33
C GLN A 262 -19.19 -8.96 -5.15
N LYS A 263 -18.71 -9.25 -3.95
CA LYS A 263 -19.46 -9.16 -2.69
C LYS A 263 -18.77 -8.27 -1.66
N GLY A 264 -17.47 -8.05 -1.78
CA GLY A 264 -16.73 -7.06 -1.01
C GLY A 264 -15.92 -6.12 -1.89
N TRP A 265 -15.65 -4.92 -1.41
CA TRP A 265 -14.72 -3.99 -2.05
C TRP A 265 -14.07 -3.04 -1.04
N HIS A 266 -13.06 -2.29 -1.49
CA HIS A 266 -12.31 -1.32 -0.68
C HIS A 266 -11.86 -0.13 -1.53
N GLY A 267 -11.30 0.90 -0.89
CA GLY A 267 -10.88 2.15 -1.53
C GLY A 267 -11.76 3.36 -1.21
N TYR A 268 -12.78 3.18 -0.38
CA TYR A 268 -13.62 4.26 0.16
C TYR A 268 -12.82 5.19 1.09
N ASP A 269 -13.53 6.11 1.75
CA ASP A 269 -12.96 7.00 2.77
C ASP A 269 -12.08 6.23 3.78
N ASN A 270 -10.83 6.67 3.90
CA ASN A 270 -9.82 6.01 4.73
C ASN A 270 -10.10 6.10 6.25
N GLU A 271 -11.09 6.87 6.68
CA GLU A 271 -11.53 6.93 8.08
C GLU A 271 -12.72 6.00 8.39
N PHE A 272 -13.30 5.33 7.39
CA PHE A 272 -14.35 4.32 7.62
C PHE A 272 -13.79 3.12 8.38
N ILE A 273 -14.62 2.59 9.28
CA ILE A 273 -14.22 1.50 10.18
C ILE A 273 -13.81 0.24 9.41
N ASP A 274 -14.54 -0.08 8.34
CA ASP A 274 -14.28 -1.24 7.51
C ASP A 274 -13.05 -1.08 6.62
N MET A 275 -12.55 0.15 6.43
CA MET A 275 -11.30 0.43 5.69
C MET A 275 -10.05 0.33 6.57
N ARG A 276 -10.19 0.10 7.89
CA ARG A 276 -9.06 -0.04 8.80
C ARG A 276 -8.29 -1.32 8.50
N GLY A 277 -6.99 -1.19 8.33
CA GLY A 277 -6.05 -2.31 8.27
C GLY A 277 -5.61 -2.80 9.64
N ILE A 278 -4.61 -3.68 9.65
CA ILE A 278 -3.98 -4.21 10.86
C ILE A 278 -2.51 -3.80 10.95
N PHE A 279 -1.98 -3.79 12.17
CA PHE A 279 -0.54 -3.75 12.44
C PHE A 279 -0.26 -4.59 13.68
N PHE A 280 0.66 -5.55 13.56
CA PHE A 280 1.21 -6.27 14.71
C PHE A 280 2.66 -6.61 14.46
N ALA A 281 3.46 -6.65 15.53
CA ALA A 281 4.88 -6.91 15.46
C ALA A 281 5.33 -7.73 16.65
N TYR A 282 6.39 -8.51 16.47
CA TYR A 282 7.07 -9.20 17.56
C TYR A 282 8.57 -9.32 17.27
N GLY A 283 9.37 -9.39 18.33
CA GLY A 283 10.82 -9.47 18.23
C GLY A 283 11.52 -8.82 19.41
N PRO A 284 12.86 -8.80 19.40
CA PRO A 284 13.68 -8.25 20.48
C PRO A 284 13.38 -6.79 20.78
N ASP A 285 13.08 -5.96 19.77
CA ASP A 285 12.86 -4.51 19.94
C ASP A 285 11.44 -4.12 20.34
N PHE A 286 10.47 -5.05 20.25
CA PHE A 286 9.07 -4.77 20.56
C PHE A 286 8.69 -5.18 21.98
N LYS A 287 7.83 -4.39 22.64
CA LYS A 287 7.22 -4.78 23.92
C LYS A 287 6.34 -6.02 23.74
N SER A 288 6.43 -6.96 24.68
CA SER A 288 5.59 -8.16 24.68
C SER A 288 4.25 -7.90 25.36
N ASN A 289 3.19 -8.55 24.87
CA ASN A 289 1.82 -8.41 25.38
C ASN A 289 1.34 -6.94 25.50
N PHE A 290 1.77 -6.09 24.56
CA PHE A 290 1.42 -4.68 24.52
C PHE A 290 0.28 -4.44 23.53
N ARG A 291 -0.66 -3.57 23.89
CA ARG A 291 -1.74 -3.09 23.03
C ARG A 291 -1.52 -1.61 22.78
N ALA A 292 -1.04 -1.27 21.58
CA ALA A 292 -0.83 0.11 21.19
C ALA A 292 -2.16 0.81 20.90
N ALA A 293 -2.16 2.14 20.98
CA ALA A 293 -3.21 2.95 20.38
C ALA A 293 -3.19 2.81 18.84
N PRO A 294 -4.28 3.15 18.13
CA PRO A 294 -4.30 3.14 16.67
C PRO A 294 -3.21 4.04 16.07
N ILE A 295 -2.61 3.57 14.98
CA ILE A 295 -1.59 4.29 14.20
C ILE A 295 -2.09 4.51 12.77
N ARG A 296 -1.36 5.29 11.97
CA ARG A 296 -1.64 5.48 10.54
C ARG A 296 -0.61 4.73 9.70
N SER A 297 -0.98 4.38 8.45
CA SER A 297 -0.07 3.71 7.50
C SER A 297 1.27 4.46 7.35
N VAL A 298 1.25 5.80 7.30
CA VAL A 298 2.44 6.65 7.21
C VAL A 298 3.41 6.52 8.41
N ASP A 299 2.95 6.01 9.55
CA ASP A 299 3.78 5.84 10.75
C ASP A 299 4.67 4.60 10.69
N VAL A 300 4.27 3.58 9.91
CA VAL A 300 4.93 2.27 9.83
C VAL A 300 6.36 2.39 9.31
N TYR A 301 6.61 3.31 8.37
CA TYR A 301 7.96 3.54 7.82
C TYR A 301 8.98 3.88 8.91
N ASN A 302 8.64 4.73 9.88
CA ASN A 302 9.55 5.10 10.96
C ASN A 302 9.86 3.91 11.89
N VAL A 303 8.88 3.05 12.15
CA VAL A 303 9.08 1.82 12.94
C VAL A 303 10.04 0.89 12.21
N MET A 304 9.82 0.64 10.92
CA MET A 304 10.67 -0.23 10.11
C MET A 304 12.09 0.32 9.99
N CYS A 305 12.26 1.63 9.78
CA CYS A 305 13.57 2.28 9.77
C CYS A 305 14.31 2.08 11.09
N LYS A 306 13.63 2.31 12.22
CA LYS A 306 14.22 2.17 13.56
C LYS A 306 14.73 0.76 13.82
N ILE A 307 13.93 -0.28 13.56
CA ILE A 307 14.34 -1.68 13.80
C ILE A 307 15.36 -2.19 12.77
N ALA A 308 15.39 -1.61 11.57
CA ALA A 308 16.39 -1.94 10.55
C ALA A 308 17.75 -1.23 10.77
N GLY A 309 17.83 -0.29 11.72
CA GLY A 309 19.01 0.54 11.93
C GLY A 309 19.27 1.51 10.77
N ILE A 310 18.22 1.99 10.12
CA ILE A 310 18.29 2.93 9.00
C ILE A 310 17.76 4.31 9.44
N PRO A 311 18.49 5.40 9.22
CA PRO A 311 17.95 6.73 9.41
C PRO A 311 16.76 6.97 8.47
N PRO A 312 15.56 7.30 8.98
CA PRO A 312 14.41 7.55 8.12
C PRO A 312 14.63 8.82 7.29
N LEU A 313 14.26 8.78 6.01
CA LEU A 313 14.13 9.99 5.19
C LEU A 313 12.97 10.85 5.70
N PRO A 314 12.93 12.16 5.39
CA PRO A 314 11.79 13.01 5.72
C PRO A 314 10.47 12.40 5.22
N ASN A 315 9.53 12.20 6.14
CA ASN A 315 8.26 11.54 5.87
C ASN A 315 7.13 12.13 6.73
N ASN A 316 5.89 11.67 6.52
CA ASN A 316 4.71 12.21 7.18
C ASN A 316 4.27 11.43 8.44
N GLY A 317 5.02 10.40 8.83
CA GLY A 317 4.76 9.63 10.03
C GLY A 317 5.07 10.40 11.31
N SER A 318 4.30 10.14 12.38
CA SER A 318 4.53 10.73 13.70
C SER A 318 5.15 9.72 14.64
N TRP A 319 6.39 9.98 15.04
CA TRP A 319 7.10 9.10 15.98
C TRP A 319 6.37 8.93 17.31
N SER A 320 5.75 10.00 17.82
CA SER A 320 5.00 9.97 19.08
C SER A 320 3.83 8.99 19.11
N ARG A 321 3.26 8.63 17.94
CA ARG A 321 2.18 7.62 17.85
C ARG A 321 2.68 6.20 17.98
N VAL A 322 3.95 5.95 17.66
CA VAL A 322 4.50 4.59 17.55
C VAL A 322 5.58 4.27 18.58
N ALA A 323 6.29 5.27 19.11
CA ALA A 323 7.44 5.05 20.00
C ALA A 323 7.14 4.12 21.19
N CYS A 324 5.92 4.21 21.73
CA CYS A 324 5.52 3.44 22.91
C CYS A 324 5.51 1.92 22.70
N MET A 325 5.46 1.42 21.46
CA MET A 325 5.45 -0.02 21.16
C MET A 325 6.84 -0.67 21.25
N LEU A 326 7.89 0.12 21.14
CA LEU A 326 9.27 -0.35 21.20
C LEU A 326 9.73 -0.41 22.66
N LYS A 327 10.66 -1.32 22.94
CA LYS A 327 11.41 -1.32 24.19
C LYS A 327 12.35 -0.11 24.20
N ASP A 328 12.52 0.49 25.36
CA ASP A 328 13.55 1.50 25.59
C ASP A 328 14.91 0.80 25.64
N ASN A 329 15.41 0.37 24.48
CA ASN A 329 16.77 -0.10 24.33
C ASN A 329 17.71 1.12 24.31
N ALA A 330 17.75 1.84 25.42
CA ALA A 330 18.85 2.73 25.75
C ALA A 330 20.08 1.86 26.08
N ASN A 331 20.58 1.11 25.09
CA ASN A 331 21.85 0.38 25.06
C ASN A 331 21.90 -0.46 23.78
N LEU A 332 22.39 0.13 22.70
CA LEU A 332 23.15 -0.50 21.60
C LEU A 332 23.55 0.63 20.62
N ALA A 333 24.18 1.69 21.14
CA ALA A 333 25.03 2.52 20.32
C ALA A 333 26.41 1.84 20.30
N PRO A 334 27.11 1.73 19.15
CA PRO A 334 28.55 1.57 19.20
C PRO A 334 29.08 2.80 19.95
N ALA A 335 29.96 2.58 20.92
CA ALA A 335 30.68 3.66 21.57
C ALA A 335 31.38 4.51 20.50
N PHE A 336 30.79 5.64 20.14
CA PHE A 336 31.49 6.70 19.45
C PHE A 336 32.52 7.22 20.45
N GLN A 337 33.76 6.74 20.34
CA GLN A 337 34.90 7.41 20.96
C GLN A 337 34.95 8.83 20.39
N TRP A 338 34.64 9.80 21.23
CA TRP A 338 35.02 11.18 20.99
C TRP A 338 36.54 11.22 20.98
N SER A 339 37.13 11.31 19.78
CA SER A 339 38.46 11.88 19.67
C SER A 339 38.29 13.39 19.90
N SER A 340 38.73 13.82 21.08
CA SER A 340 38.87 15.20 21.46
C SER A 340 39.73 15.95 20.44
N SER A 341 39.10 16.78 19.62
CA SER A 341 39.77 17.80 18.79
C SER A 341 39.03 19.13 18.98
N VAL A 342 39.46 19.84 20.03
CA VAL A 342 39.51 21.29 20.26
C VAL A 342 38.55 22.18 19.43
N LEU A 343 37.64 22.83 20.14
CA LEU A 343 36.92 24.04 19.71
C LEU A 343 37.90 25.15 19.29
N GLY A 344 37.75 25.66 18.08
CA GLY A 344 38.24 26.97 17.66
C GLY A 344 37.07 27.83 17.18
N LEU A 345 36.43 28.55 18.11
CA LEU A 345 35.49 29.63 17.80
C LEU A 345 36.33 30.87 17.42
N ILE A 346 36.27 31.30 16.17
CA ILE A 346 36.70 32.65 15.78
C ILE A 346 35.44 33.40 15.31
N LEU A 347 34.93 34.24 16.21
CA LEU A 347 34.03 35.34 15.87
C LEU A 347 34.84 36.41 15.13
N PHE A 348 34.43 36.80 13.93
CA PHE A 348 34.72 38.13 13.41
C PHE A 348 33.46 38.98 13.50
N SER A 349 33.39 39.76 14.57
CA SER A 349 32.61 40.97 14.65
C SER A 349 33.57 42.14 14.44
N LEU A 350 33.48 42.83 13.31
CA LEU A 350 33.98 44.20 13.18
C LEU A 350 32.89 45.04 12.51
N PHE A 351 32.29 45.89 13.33
CA PHE A 351 31.69 47.15 12.89
C PHE A 351 32.83 48.05 12.39
N VAL A 352 32.74 48.56 11.17
CA VAL A 352 32.50 49.96 10.77
C VAL A 352 32.07 49.94 9.31
#